data_AF-A0A150F438-F1
#
_entry.id   AF-A0A150F438-F1
#
_cell.length_a   1.000
_cell.length_b   1.000
_cell.length_c   1.000
_cell.angle_alpha   90.00
_cell.angle_beta   90.00
_cell.angle_gamma   90.00
#
_symmetry.space_group_name_H-M   'P 1'
#
loop_
_entity.id
_entity.type
_entity.pdbx_description
1 polymer ?
#
loop_
_entity_poly.entity_id
_entity_poly.type
_entity_poly.pdbx_seq_one_letter_code
_entity_poly.pdbx_strand_id
1 'polypeptide(L)' 'MKILGVSFFLLVSCLMFSVGMDMLQGFSLYGAVKNNLSAFKLTTFSEWLMLCLFGLFLIKEMAALYRTNKKDP' A
#
# COMPACT_ATOMS: atom_id res chain seq x y z
N MET A 1 -7.18 -9.77 -13.06
CA MET A 1 -5.77 -10.06 -12.74
C MET A 1 -4.74 -9.23 -13.55
N LYS A 2 -4.94 -7.91 -13.71
CA LYS A 2 -3.88 -6.96 -14.14
C LYS A 2 -3.99 -5.66 -13.36
N ILE A 3 -5.21 -5.14 -13.26
CA ILE A 3 -5.54 -3.91 -12.54
C ILE A 3 -5.13 -3.96 -11.07
N LEU A 4 -5.41 -5.04 -10.32
CA LEU A 4 -5.09 -5.08 -8.88
C LEU A 4 -3.59 -5.12 -8.57
N GLY A 5 -2.80 -5.86 -9.35
CA GLY A 5 -1.34 -5.85 -9.24
C GLY A 5 -0.77 -4.48 -9.59
N VAL A 6 -1.31 -3.85 -10.63
CA VAL A 6 -0.96 -2.47 -11.03
C VAL A 6 -1.36 -1.46 -9.95
N SER A 7 -2.53 -1.60 -9.33
CA SER A 7 -2.98 -0.74 -8.23
C SER A 7 -2.09 -0.86 -6.99
N PHE A 8 -1.70 -2.08 -6.62
CA PHE A 8 -0.77 -2.28 -5.51
C PHE A 8 0.61 -1.71 -5.84
N PHE A 9 1.12 -1.94 -7.05
CA PHE A 9 2.39 -1.39 -7.50
C PHE A 9 2.37 0.16 -7.51
N LEU A 10 1.29 0.76 -8.00
CA LEU A 10 1.09 2.22 -7.97
C LEU A 10 1.06 2.75 -6.54
N LEU A 11 0.36 2.08 -5.63
CA LEU A 11 0.27 2.49 -4.23
C LEU A 11 1.65 2.48 -3.56
N VAL A 12 2.43 1.41 -3.75
CA VAL A 12 3.82 1.33 -3.25
C VAL A 12 4.70 2.40 -3.90
N SER A 13 4.57 2.62 -5.21
CA SER A 13 5.35 3.63 -5.93
C SER A 13 5.05 5.05 -5.42
N CYS A 14 3.78 5.38 -5.17
CA CYS A 14 3.38 6.66 -4.61
C CYS A 14 3.90 6.85 -3.18
N LEU A 15 3.86 5.81 -2.34
CA LEU A 15 4.41 5.87 -0.97
C LEU A 15 5.92 6.10 -0.98
N MET A 16 6.64 5.38 -1.85
CA MET A 16 8.09 5.55 -1.99
C MET A 16 8.44 6.94 -2.52
N PHE A 17 7.66 7.45 -3.48
CA PHE A 17 7.82 8.82 -3.99
C PHE A 17 7.58 9.86 -2.90
N SER A 18 6.53 9.70 -2.10
CA SER A 18 6.22 10.60 -0.97
C SER A 18 7.34 10.63 0.07
N VAL A 19 7.86 9.47 0.46
CA VAL A 19 9.02 9.37 1.38
C VAL A 19 10.27 10.00 0.76
N GLY A 20 10.52 9.78 -0.53
CA GLY A 20 11.63 10.40 -1.25
C GLY A 20 11.54 11.93 -1.29
N MET A 21 10.33 12.47 -1.52
CA MET A 21 10.07 13.91 -1.49
C MET A 21 10.29 14.51 -0.10
N ASP A 22 9.92 13.80 0.96
CA ASP A 22 10.19 14.23 2.34
C ASP A 22 11.70 14.23 2.62
N MET A 23 12.44 13.24 2.13
CA MET A 23 13.90 13.20 2.27
C MET A 23 14.59 14.34 1.51
N LEU A 24 14.11 14.70 0.31
CA LEU A 24 14.61 15.87 -0.44
C LEU A 24 14.34 17.20 0.28
N GLN A 25 13.28 17.26 1.09
CA GLN A 25 12.96 18.40 1.95
C GLN A 25 13.83 18.44 3.23
N GLY A 26 14.75 17.50 3.41
CA GLY A 26 15.68 17.46 4.54
C GLY A 26 15.21 16.62 5.73
N PHE A 27 14.11 15.87 5.60
CA PHE A 27 13.71 14.91 6.64
C PHE A 27 14.67 13.71 6.66
N SER A 28 15.00 13.25 7.86
CA SER A 28 15.66 11.94 8.01
C SER A 28 14.73 10.83 7.53
N LEU A 29 15.28 9.70 7.08
CA LEU A 29 14.49 8.57 6.56
C LEU A 29 13.43 8.11 7.57
N TYR A 30 13.78 8.05 8.85
CA TYR A 30 12.85 7.76 9.95
C TYR A 30 11.77 8.85 10.10
N GLY A 31 12.15 10.13 10.00
CA GLY A 31 11.23 11.26 10.03
C GLY A 31 10.24 11.26 8.88
N ALA A 32 10.71 10.98 7.66
CA ALA A 32 9.90 10.90 6.44
C ALA A 32 8.88 9.74 6.51
N VAL A 33 9.31 8.56 6.95
CA VAL A 33 8.41 7.41 7.16
C VAL A 33 7.37 7.73 8.25
N LYS A 34 7.80 8.33 9.36
CA LYS A 34 6.89 8.72 10.45
C LYS A 34 5.90 9.81 10.00
N ASN A 35 6.31 10.74 9.15
CA ASN A 35 5.45 11.79 8.60
C ASN A 35 4.36 11.19 7.70
N ASN A 36 4.75 10.32 6.77
CA ASN A 36 3.81 9.60 5.92
C ASN A 36 2.87 8.68 6.74
N LEU A 37 3.35 8.07 7.81
CA LEU A 37 2.51 7.33 8.76
C LEU A 37 1.60 8.24 9.59
N SER A 38 2.01 9.49 9.88
CA SER A 38 1.16 10.46 10.55
C SER A 38 0.06 11.00 9.63
N ALA A 39 0.23 10.95 8.31
CA ALA A 39 -0.86 11.20 7.37
C ALA A 39 -1.97 10.14 7.52
N PHE A 40 -1.64 8.91 7.93
CA PHE A 40 -2.64 7.89 8.31
C PHE A 40 -3.40 8.23 9.61
N LYS A 41 -2.92 9.20 10.39
CA LYS A 41 -3.63 9.73 11.57
C LYS A 41 -4.66 10.80 11.19
N LEU A 42 -4.49 11.45 10.03
CA LEU A 42 -5.40 12.46 9.50
C LEU A 42 -6.50 11.86 8.63
N THR A 43 -6.36 10.59 8.22
CA THR A 43 -7.39 9.87 7.47
C THR A 43 -8.61 9.66 8.34
N THR A 44 -9.78 9.97 7.79
CA THR A 44 -11.06 9.76 8.45
C THR A 44 -11.34 8.27 8.62
N PHE A 45 -12.22 7.93 9.56
CA PHE A 45 -12.63 6.55 9.83
C PHE A 45 -13.11 5.82 8.55
N SER A 46 -13.80 6.54 7.66
CA SER A 46 -14.28 5.98 6.39
C SER A 46 -13.14 5.59 5.44
N GLU A 47 -12.10 6.42 5.34
CA GLU A 47 -10.92 6.14 4.52
C GLU A 47 -10.11 4.98 5.09
N TRP A 48 -10.02 4.89 6.42
CA TRP A 48 -9.37 3.77 7.11
C TRP A 48 -10.11 2.44 6.86
N LEU A 49 -11.45 2.45 6.95
CA LEU A 49 -12.30 1.31 6.63
C LEU A 49 -12.12 0.87 5.16
N MET A 50 -12.08 1.83 4.24
CA MET A 50 -11.86 1.58 2.81
C MET A 50 -10.50 0.92 2.55
N LEU A 51 -9.43 1.43 3.16
CA LEU A 51 -8.09 0.85 3.07
C LEU A 51 -8.04 -0.56 3.65
N CYS A 52 -8.71 -0.83 4.77
CA CYS A 52 -8.81 -2.17 5.34
C CYS A 52 -9.54 -3.15 4.41
N LEU A 53 -10.69 -2.74 3.86
CA LEU A 53 -11.44 -3.56 2.90
C LEU A 53 -10.62 -3.85 1.64
N PHE A 54 -9.91 -2.85 1.15
CA PHE A 54 -9.00 -3.01 0.01
C PHE A 54 -7.86 -3.99 0.32
N GLY A 55 -7.24 -3.88 1.50
CA GLY A 55 -6.22 -4.82 1.97
C GLY A 55 -6.72 -6.27 2.08
N LEU A 56 -7.89 -6.48 2.69
CA LEU A 56 -8.52 -7.80 2.79
C LEU A 56 -8.84 -8.38 1.41
N PHE A 57 -9.30 -7.55 0.48
CA PHE A 57 -9.57 -7.95 -0.89
C PHE A 57 -8.29 -8.40 -1.60
N LEU A 58 -7.19 -7.66 -1.43
CA LEU A 58 -5.88 -8.03 -1.97
C LEU A 58 -5.36 -9.35 -1.37
N ILE A 59 -5.49 -9.56 -0.06
CA ILE A 59 -5.07 -10.81 0.59
C ILE A 59 -5.86 -12.00 0.05
N LYS A 60 -7.18 -11.84 -0.14
CA LYS A 60 -8.04 -12.90 -0.70
C LYS A 60 -7.62 -13.26 -2.13
N GLU A 61 -7.34 -12.27 -2.96
CA GLU A 61 -6.85 -12.45 -4.34
C GLU A 61 -5.46 -13.11 -4.37
N MET A 62 -4.53 -12.68 -3.52
CA MET A 62 -3.20 -13.32 -3.39
C MET A 62 -3.32 -14.77 -2.94
N ALA A 63 -4.22 -15.08 -1.99
CA ALA A 63 -4.49 -16.44 -1.57
C ALA A 63 -5.13 -17.29 -2.70
N ALA A 64 -5.98 -16.68 -3.53
CA ALA A 64 -6.55 -17.35 -4.71
C ALA A 64 -5.48 -17.64 -5.77
N LEU A 65 -4.61 -16.67 -6.07
CA LEU A 65 -3.47 -16.82 -6.98
C LEU A 65 -2.49 -17.90 -6.50
N TYR A 66 -2.19 -17.93 -5.21
CA TYR A 66 -1.33 -18.94 -4.61
C TYR A 66 -1.95 -20.35 -4.68
N ARG A 67 -3.27 -20.47 -4.47
CA ARG A 67 -4.00 -21.73 -4.63
C ARG A 67 -4.09 -22.19 -6.09
N THR A 68 -4.22 -21.27 -7.04
CA THR A 68 -4.22 -21.57 -8.47
C THR A 68 -2.84 -22.03 -8.94
N ASN A 69 -1.75 -21.37 -8.52
CA ASN A 69 -0.37 -21.80 -8.82
C ASN A 69 -0.03 -23.18 -8.22
N LYS A 70 -0.77 -23.64 -7.20
CA LYS A 70 -0.62 -24.99 -6.63
C LYS A 70 -1.38 -26.08 -7.39
N LYS A 71 -2.25 -25.71 -8.33
CA LYS A 71 -3.11 -26.63 -9.10
C LYS A 71 -2.66 -26.84 -10.54
N ASP A 72 -1.66 -26.11 -11.01
CA ASP A 72 -0.94 -26.40 -12.25
C ASP A 72 0.28 -27.30 -11.89
N PRO A 73 0.31 -28.58 -12.30
CA PRO A 73 1.49 -29.44 -12.21
C PRO A 73 2.59 -29.05 -13.20
#